data_AF-A0A7V9QHH8-F1
#
_entry.id   AF-A0A7V9QHH8-F1
#
_cell.length_a   1.000
_cell.length_b   1.000
_cell.length_c   1.000
_cell.angle_alpha   90.00
_cell.angle_beta   90.00
_cell.angle_gamma   90.00
#
_symmetry.space_group_name_H-M   'P 1'
#
loop_
_entity.id
_entity.type
_entity.pdbx_description
1 polymer ?
#
loop_
_entity_poly.entity_id
_entity_poly.type
_entity_poly.pdbx_seq_one_letter_code
_entity_poly.pdbx_strand_id
1 'polypeptide(L)'
;MPHDRIPRTMRFITPRGLIAVTVHDSRIASEIGRHMSAVNRFLETGDEGPLQPFVDEGIRAGQLFHPYVTDPDTLVRLAHAGEVSFEDLYALTTGEHK
;
A
#
# COMPACT_ATOMS: atom_id res chain seq x y z
N MET A 1 -5.45 -16.72 17.45
CA MET A 1 -4.11 -16.84 16.85
C MET A 1 -3.23 -15.77 17.47
N PRO A 2 -1.95 -16.03 17.79
CA PRO A 2 -1.08 -15.01 18.36
C PRO A 2 -0.82 -13.96 17.29
N HIS A 3 -1.22 -12.72 17.54
CA HIS A 3 -0.87 -11.59 16.67
C HIS A 3 0.59 -11.26 16.93
N ASP A 4 1.50 -11.73 16.06
CA ASP A 4 2.90 -11.34 16.12
C ASP A 4 3.01 -9.83 15.99
N ARG A 5 3.35 -9.17 17.10
CA ARG A 5 3.56 -7.71 17.21
C ARG A 5 4.96 -7.31 16.74
N ILE A 6 5.51 -8.04 15.78
CA ILE A 6 6.84 -7.76 15.25
C ILE A 6 6.73 -6.48 14.41
N PRO A 7 7.43 -5.39 14.80
CA PRO A 7 7.42 -4.15 14.04
C PRO A 7 7.96 -4.42 12.64
N ARG A 8 7.26 -3.93 11.62
CA ARG A 8 7.67 -4.03 10.23
C ARG A 8 7.58 -2.67 9.57
N THR A 9 8.61 -2.31 8.81
CA THR A 9 8.59 -1.11 7.97
C THR A 9 8.03 -1.49 6.61
N MET A 10 6.93 -0.85 6.22
CA MET A 10 6.24 -1.09 4.96
C MET A 10 6.21 0.17 4.12
N ARG A 11 6.15 0.00 2.80
CA ARG A 11 5.94 1.11 1.88
C ARG A 11 4.45 1.39 1.77
N PHE A 12 4.08 2.67 1.82
CA PHE A 12 2.71 3.13 1.76
C PHE A 12 2.58 4.24 0.72
N ILE A 13 1.59 4.14 -0.16
CA ILE A 13 1.33 5.14 -1.21
C ILE A 13 0.60 6.33 -0.59
N THR A 14 1.13 7.52 -0.84
CA THR A 14 0.45 8.79 -0.53
C THR A 14 0.24 9.57 -1.82
N PRO A 15 -0.61 10.62 -1.83
CA PRO A 15 -0.74 11.50 -2.98
C PRO A 15 0.58 12.17 -3.42
N ARG A 16 1.63 12.14 -2.57
CA ARG A 16 2.96 12.70 -2.82
C ARG A 16 4.04 11.65 -3.09
N GLY A 17 3.66 10.38 -3.29
CA GLY A 17 4.59 9.27 -3.50
C GLY A 17 4.66 8.31 -2.33
N LEU A 18 5.61 7.37 -2.41
CA LEU A 18 5.81 6.32 -1.42
C LEU A 18 6.51 6.86 -0.17
N ILE A 19 5.99 6.49 1.00
CA ILE A 19 6.64 6.69 2.30
C ILE A 19 6.89 5.35 2.99
N ALA A 20 7.85 5.33 3.92
CA ALA A 20 8.03 4.21 4.83
C ALA A 20 7.18 4.43 6.10
N VAL A 21 6.35 3.46 6.45
CA VAL A 21 5.56 3.43 7.69
C VAL A 21 5.94 2.23 8.54
N THR A 22 6.18 2.42 9.82
CA THR A 22 6.40 1.32 10.76
C THR A 22 5.06 0.90 11.37
N VAL A 23 4.68 -0.35 11.15
CA VAL A 23 3.45 -0.95 11.68
C VAL A 23 3.81 -2.04 12.69
N HIS A 24 3.03 -2.10 13.76
CA HIS A 24 3.22 -3.05 14.87
C HIS A 24 2.13 -4.14 14.90
N ASP A 25 1.21 -4.12 13.93
CA ASP A 25 0.08 -5.02 13.83
C ASP A 25 0.09 -5.70 12.46
N SER A 26 0.10 -7.04 12.46
CA SER A 26 0.08 -7.83 11.23
C SER A 26 -1.16 -7.59 10.37
N ARG A 27 -2.28 -7.16 10.96
CA ARG A 27 -3.51 -6.83 10.23
C ARG A 27 -3.32 -5.58 9.39
N ILE A 28 -2.69 -4.55 9.97
CA ILE A 28 -2.36 -3.31 9.25
C ILE A 28 -1.37 -3.64 8.14
N ALA A 29 -0.36 -4.48 8.42
CA ALA A 29 0.58 -4.90 7.39
C ALA A 29 -0.12 -5.62 6.21
N SER A 30 -1.05 -6.53 6.50
CA SER A 30 -1.85 -7.19 5.47
C SER A 30 -2.73 -6.22 4.70
N GLU A 31 -3.32 -5.22 5.36
CA GLU A 31 -4.13 -4.19 4.73
C GLU A 31 -3.34 -3.33 3.76
N ILE A 32 -2.14 -2.88 4.13
CA ILE A 32 -1.22 -2.19 3.23
C ILE A 32 -0.91 -3.09 2.03
N GLY A 33 -0.58 -4.37 2.25
CA GLY A 33 -0.28 -5.31 1.17
C GLY A 33 -1.45 -5.47 0.19
N ARG A 34 -2.68 -5.60 0.69
CA ARG A 34 -3.88 -5.70 -0.16
C ARG A 34 -4.11 -4.43 -0.99
N HIS A 35 -3.93 -3.25 -0.39
CA HIS A 35 -4.05 -1.98 -1.12
C HIS A 35 -3.02 -1.90 -2.24
N MET A 36 -1.77 -2.26 -1.96
CA MET A 36 -0.70 -2.27 -2.97
C MET A 36 -0.99 -3.25 -4.12
N SER A 37 -1.55 -4.43 -3.82
CA SER A 37 -2.00 -5.37 -4.86
C SER A 37 -3.16 -4.82 -5.70
N ALA A 38 -4.10 -4.10 -5.07
CA ALA A 38 -5.21 -3.46 -5.78
C ALA A 38 -4.72 -2.33 -6.70
N VAL A 39 -3.79 -1.49 -6.23
CA VAL A 39 -3.14 -0.47 -7.05
C VAL A 39 -2.40 -1.11 -8.22
N ASN A 40 -1.62 -2.18 -7.98
CA ASN A 40 -0.94 -2.90 -9.06
C ASN A 40 -1.93 -3.38 -10.13
N ARG A 41 -3.02 -4.03 -9.70
CA ARG A 41 -4.06 -4.51 -10.60
C ARG A 41 -4.69 -3.39 -11.42
N PHE A 42 -4.98 -2.26 -10.79
CA PHE A 42 -5.47 -1.06 -11.48
C PHE A 42 -4.46 -0.55 -12.51
N LEU A 43 -3.18 -0.41 -12.15
CA LEU A 43 -2.14 0.08 -13.06
C LEU A 43 -1.90 -0.86 -14.25
N GLU A 44 -2.06 -2.17 -14.06
CA GLU A 44 -1.91 -3.18 -15.12
C GLU A 44 -3.12 -3.25 -16.06
N THR A 45 -4.34 -3.07 -15.54
CA THR A 45 -5.57 -3.44 -16.26
C THR A 45 -6.55 -2.30 -16.47
N GLY A 46 -6.37 -1.19 -15.75
CA GLY A 46 -7.35 -0.11 -15.64
C GLY A 46 -8.57 -0.44 -14.77
N ASP A 47 -8.61 -1.62 -14.12
CA ASP A 47 -9.75 -2.04 -13.28
C ASP A 47 -9.68 -1.37 -11.90
N GLU A 48 -10.64 -0.47 -11.64
CA GLU A 48 -10.80 0.22 -10.36
C GLU A 48 -11.57 -0.61 -9.31
N GLY A 49 -12.22 -1.71 -9.71
CA GLY A 49 -13.02 -2.55 -8.81
C GLY A 49 -12.26 -2.98 -7.54
N PRO A 50 -11.00 -3.44 -7.65
CA PRO A 50 -10.16 -3.77 -6.50
C PRO A 50 -9.84 -2.61 -5.55
N LEU A 51 -9.96 -1.35 -5.99
CA LEU A 51 -9.71 -0.16 -5.17
C LEU A 51 -10.92 0.23 -4.31
N GLN A 52 -12.13 -0.18 -4.69
CA GLN A 52 -13.37 0.19 -4.00
C GLN A 52 -13.37 -0.09 -2.48
N PRO A 53 -12.84 -1.23 -1.99
CA PRO A 53 -12.80 -1.49 -0.55
C PRO A 53 -11.92 -0.54 0.26
N PHE A 54 -11.11 0.30 -0.40
CA PHE A 54 -10.17 1.23 0.23
C PHE A 54 -10.62 2.69 0.16
N VAL A 55 -11.75 2.97 -0.49
CA VAL A 55 -12.31 4.33 -0.58
C VAL A 55 -12.73 4.80 0.81
N ASP A 56 -12.30 6.01 1.19
CA ASP A 56 -12.49 6.61 2.52
C ASP A 56 -11.89 5.83 3.70
N GLU A 57 -11.16 4.75 3.41
CA GLU A 57 -10.45 3.94 4.39
C GLU A 57 -8.98 4.39 4.54
N GLY A 58 -8.34 3.89 5.59
CA GLY A 58 -6.94 4.15 5.84
C GLY A 58 -6.42 3.41 7.05
N ILE A 59 -5.14 3.61 7.33
CA ILE A 59 -4.48 2.97 8.47
C ILE A 59 -4.03 3.99 9.49
N ARG A 60 -3.82 3.53 10.72
CA ARG A 60 -3.10 4.28 11.73
C ARG A 60 -1.68 3.74 11.88
N ALA A 61 -0.69 4.60 11.68
CA ALA A 61 0.71 4.31 11.95
C ALA A 61 1.19 5.29 13.03
N GLY A 62 1.47 4.78 14.23
CA GLY A 62 1.74 5.62 15.39
C GLY A 62 0.53 6.49 15.75
N GLN A 63 0.72 7.82 15.76
CA GLN A 63 -0.34 8.80 16.06
C GLN A 63 -1.02 9.37 14.80
N LEU A 64 -0.56 9.00 13.61
CA LEU A 64 -1.03 9.56 12.35
C LEU A 64 -1.99 8.59 11.65
N PHE A 65 -3.03 9.16 11.03
CA PHE A 65 -3.91 8.45 10.11
C PHE A 65 -3.44 8.70 8.68
N HIS A 66 -3.32 7.63 7.91
CA HIS A 66 -2.91 7.66 6.52
C HIS A 66 -4.04 7.08 5.66
N PRO A 67 -4.77 7.92 4.91
CA PRO A 67 -5.80 7.46 4.00
C PRO A 67 -5.17 6.72 2.81
N TYR A 68 -5.87 5.71 2.31
CA TYR A 68 -5.48 5.03 1.08
C TYR A 68 -5.69 5.93 -0.13
N VAL A 69 -4.77 5.84 -1.09
CA VAL A 69 -4.94 6.50 -2.39
C VAL A 69 -5.73 5.57 -3.31
N THR A 70 -6.92 6.00 -3.71
CA THR A 70 -7.82 5.25 -4.62
C THR A 70 -8.16 6.03 -5.89
N ASP A 71 -7.79 7.31 -5.97
CA ASP A 71 -8.02 8.16 -7.13
C ASP A 71 -7.19 7.70 -8.35
N PRO A 72 -7.84 7.29 -9.46
CA PRO A 72 -7.16 6.78 -10.66
C PRO A 72 -6.11 7.74 -11.22
N ASP A 73 -6.44 9.02 -11.32
CA ASP A 73 -5.54 10.05 -11.89
C ASP A 73 -4.29 10.22 -11.02
N THR A 74 -4.45 10.22 -9.70
CA THR A 74 -3.34 10.25 -8.76
C THR A 74 -2.46 9.02 -8.91
N LEU A 75 -3.02 7.82 -8.98
CA LEU A 75 -2.25 6.58 -9.11
C LEU A 75 -1.46 6.53 -10.42
N VAL A 76 -2.09 6.91 -11.54
CA VAL A 76 -1.43 6.99 -12.87
C VAL A 76 -0.30 8.01 -12.86
N ARG A 77 -0.53 9.20 -12.29
CA ARG A 77 0.52 10.23 -12.15
C ARG A 77 1.72 9.73 -11.34
N LEU A 78 1.48 9.06 -10.22
CA LEU A 78 2.54 8.53 -9.36
C LEU A 78 3.35 7.41 -10.06
N ALA A 79 2.67 6.56 -10.83
CA ALA A 79 3.34 5.53 -11.64
C ALA A 79 4.22 6.16 -12.74
N HIS A 80 3.72 7.16 -13.46
CA HIS A 80 4.50 7.87 -14.49
C HIS A 80 5.70 8.63 -13.92
N ALA A 81 5.61 9.14 -12.69
CA ALA A 81 6.71 9.82 -12.01
C ALA A 81 7.81 8.85 -11.54
N GLY A 82 7.61 7.53 -11.65
CA GLY A 82 8.50 6.52 -11.06
C GLY A 82 8.46 6.50 -9.53
N GLU A 83 7.51 7.21 -8.92
CA GLU A 83 7.32 7.26 -7.46
C GLU A 83 6.64 5.99 -6.93
N VAL A 84 6.01 5.23 -7.82
CA VAL A 84 5.50 3.87 -7.59
C VAL A 84 6.05 3.01 -8.72
N SER A 85 7.16 2.31 -8.49
CA SER A 85 7.69 1.36 -9.48
C SER A 85 7.08 -0.03 -9.30
N PHE A 86 6.91 -0.76 -10.41
CA PHE A 86 6.43 -2.15 -10.38
C PHE A 86 7.34 -3.04 -9.50
N GLU A 87 8.67 -2.88 -9.56
CA GLU A 87 9.59 -3.62 -8.70
C GLU A 87 9.31 -3.40 -7.20
N ASP A 88 8.94 -2.18 -6.81
CA ASP A 88 8.62 -1.84 -5.42
C ASP A 88 7.33 -2.52 -4.94
N LEU A 89 6.40 -2.82 -5.85
CA LEU A 89 5.16 -3.54 -5.58
C LEU A 89 5.40 -5.05 -5.44
N TYR A 90 6.29 -5.63 -6.27
CA TYR A 90 6.65 -7.05 -6.23
C TYR A 90 7.46 -7.45 -4.99
N ALA A 91 8.31 -6.57 -4.47
CA ALA A 91 9.08 -6.83 -3.25
C ALA A 91 8.21 -7.02 -1.99
N LEU A 92 6.93 -6.62 -2.03
CA LEU A 92 6.00 -6.72 -0.91
C LEU A 92 5.25 -8.07 -0.87
N THR A 93 5.08 -8.75 -1.99
CA THR A 93 4.38 -10.05 -2.06
C THR A 93 5.31 -11.23 -1.78
N THR A 94 6.59 -11.09 -2.13
CA THR A 94 7.61 -12.09 -1.83
C THR A 94 8.36 -11.63 -0.59
N GLY A 95 7.96 -12.14 0.58
CA GLY A 95 8.75 -12.00 1.79
C GLY A 95 10.09 -12.73 1.63
N GLU A 96 11.06 -12.11 0.95
CA GLU A 96 12.44 -12.54 1.00
C GLU A 96 12.99 -12.13 2.37
N HIS A 97 12.87 -13.06 3.31
CA HIS A 97 13.76 -13.14 4.44
C HIS A 97 15.17 -13.38 3.90
N LYS A 98 16.04 -12.38 3.99
CA LYS A 98 17.49 -12.59 4.01
C LYS A 98 18.01 -12.37 5.42
#